data_AF-A0A5C7ZR72-F1
#
_entry.id   AF-A0A5C7ZR72-F1
#
_cell.length_a   1.000
_cell.length_b   1.000
_cell.length_c   1.000
_cell.angle_alpha   90.00
_cell.angle_beta   90.00
_cell.angle_gamma   90.00
#
_symmetry.space_group_name_H-M   'P 1'
#
loop_
_entity.id
_entity.type
_entity.pdbx_description
1 polymer ?
#
loop_
_entity_poly.entity_id
_entity_poly.type
_entity_poly.pdbx_seq_one_letter_code
_entity_poly.pdbx_strand_id
1 'polypeptide(L)'
;MGSAACQSLPRMTLKYTTTAPRRHTAALLATLTLALGAHAADTRQPYHCDNGSRIDISFGQDADGRPRATLHFADEAMVLPGVPAASGALYRSGDIRLHTQGDEAIFEDGRGNSRHCRQGSAPSRTEAPAAASSFIDITGQVSYLARIALPPDAVLTVRIQDTARAGAKARVLAEQRIELAGQQVPIPFATTVDRDLIGKRARVTATARIEHRGRLLFINDRVIPAMGADGQPLPVELILKPVPRGR
;
A
#
# COMPACT_ATOMS: atom_id res chain seq x y z
N MET A 1 -70.90 -7.08 29.95
CA MET A 1 -70.00 -6.85 31.10
C MET A 1 -68.68 -6.33 30.54
N GLY A 2 -68.19 -5.12 30.77
CA GLY A 2 -68.70 -3.95 31.46
C GLY A 2 -68.24 -2.71 30.69
N SER A 3 -69.13 -1.73 30.65
CA SER A 3 -68.96 -0.39 30.08
C SER A 3 -69.00 0.57 31.26
N ALA A 4 -68.02 1.49 31.37
CA ALA A 4 -68.03 2.66 32.26
C ALA A 4 -66.98 3.63 31.69
N ALA A 5 -67.29 4.79 31.08
CA ALA A 5 -68.10 5.94 31.48
C ALA A 5 -67.41 6.91 32.46
N CYS A 6 -67.71 8.19 32.25
CA CYS A 6 -67.35 9.45 32.96
C CYS A 6 -66.01 10.12 32.59
N GLN A 7 -65.99 11.25 31.86
CA GLN A 7 -66.50 12.63 32.15
C GLN A 7 -65.70 13.30 33.30
N SER A 8 -65.48 14.62 33.40
CA SER A 8 -65.34 15.77 32.50
C SER A 8 -65.09 16.98 33.44
N LEU A 9 -64.08 17.82 33.15
CA LEU A 9 -63.98 19.28 33.47
C LEU A 9 -63.91 19.71 34.98
N PRO A 10 -63.65 21.01 35.31
CA PRO A 10 -62.72 22.00 34.72
C PRO A 10 -61.95 22.87 35.75
N ARG A 11 -61.07 23.73 35.20
CA ARG A 11 -60.74 25.12 35.62
C ARG A 11 -60.22 25.36 37.05
N MET A 12 -58.93 25.69 37.11
CA MET A 12 -58.45 26.73 38.02
C MET A 12 -57.44 27.65 37.31
N THR A 13 -57.94 28.81 36.91
CA THR A 13 -57.18 29.99 36.52
C THR A 13 -56.50 30.58 37.73
N LEU A 14 -55.18 30.70 37.70
CA LEU A 14 -54.46 31.68 38.52
C LEU A 14 -53.44 32.41 37.65
N LYS A 15 -53.81 33.66 37.35
CA LYS A 15 -52.95 34.67 36.74
C LYS A 15 -51.93 35.11 37.81
N TYR A 16 -50.64 34.98 37.54
CA TYR A 16 -49.64 35.75 38.26
C TYR A 16 -48.64 36.38 37.29
N THR A 17 -48.71 37.70 37.33
CA THR A 17 -47.88 38.79 36.81
C THR A 17 -46.41 38.51 36.50
N THR A 18 -46.03 38.91 35.28
CA THR A 18 -44.77 39.54 34.86
C THR A 18 -43.82 39.97 35.99
N THR A 19 -42.57 39.49 35.91
CA THR A 19 -41.36 40.29 36.10
C THR A 19 -40.18 39.55 35.46
N ALA A 20 -39.61 40.12 34.40
CA ALA A 20 -38.26 39.84 33.91
C ALA A 20 -37.43 41.12 34.13
N PRO A 21 -36.11 41.18 33.89
CA PRO A 21 -35.09 40.12 33.81
C PRO A 21 -33.88 40.43 34.72
N ARG A 22 -33.01 39.45 35.01
CA ARG A 22 -31.55 39.71 35.08
C ARG A 22 -30.77 38.42 34.83
N ARG A 23 -29.86 38.56 33.88
CA ARG A 23 -28.95 37.56 33.29
C ARG A 23 -28.12 36.89 34.40
N HIS A 24 -27.81 35.60 34.25
CA HIS A 24 -26.49 34.99 34.49
C HIS A 24 -26.59 33.46 34.37
N THR A 25 -25.67 32.85 33.57
CA THR A 25 -25.14 31.46 33.66
C THR A 25 -26.12 30.29 33.41
N ALA A 26 -25.82 29.19 32.76
CA ALA A 26 -24.62 28.62 32.14
C ALA A 26 -25.07 27.55 31.13
N ALA A 27 -24.23 27.30 30.12
CA ALA A 27 -24.43 26.28 29.09
C ALA A 27 -24.45 24.85 29.68
N LEU A 28 -25.40 24.03 29.23
CA LEU A 28 -25.41 22.58 29.44
C LEU A 28 -25.09 21.89 28.10
N LEU A 29 -23.81 21.59 27.89
CA LEU A 29 -23.35 20.65 26.86
C LEU A 29 -23.58 19.23 27.39
N ALA A 30 -24.48 18.48 26.75
CA ALA A 30 -24.57 17.03 26.93
C ALA A 30 -23.47 16.37 26.08
N THR A 31 -22.35 15.99 26.69
CA THR A 31 -21.30 15.22 26.02
C THR A 31 -21.66 13.74 26.03
N LEU A 32 -22.06 13.22 24.87
CA LEU A 32 -22.23 11.80 24.57
C LEU A 32 -20.85 11.15 24.48
N THR A 33 -20.41 10.48 25.55
CA THR A 33 -19.16 9.70 25.54
C THR A 33 -19.38 8.38 24.80
N LEU A 34 -19.11 8.37 23.49
CA LEU A 34 -18.84 7.13 22.77
C LEU A 34 -17.60 6.49 23.38
N ALA A 35 -17.75 5.35 24.06
CA ALA A 35 -16.65 4.47 24.37
C ALA A 35 -16.14 3.87 23.05
N LEU A 36 -15.08 4.44 22.49
CA LEU A 36 -14.32 3.78 21.43
C LEU A 36 -13.68 2.54 22.05
N GLY A 37 -14.26 1.36 21.78
CA GLY A 37 -13.57 0.10 21.96
C GLY A 37 -12.30 0.16 21.11
N ALA A 38 -11.14 0.23 21.77
CA ALA A 38 -9.86 0.05 21.11
C ALA A 38 -9.82 -1.38 20.58
N HIS A 39 -10.06 -1.57 19.29
CA HIS A 39 -9.71 -2.81 18.62
C HIS A 39 -8.20 -2.95 18.74
N ALA A 40 -7.73 -3.82 19.64
CA ALA A 40 -6.36 -4.26 19.67
C ALA A 40 -6.10 -4.93 18.32
N ALA A 41 -5.51 -4.17 17.39
CA ALA A 41 -5.09 -4.70 16.11
C ALA A 41 -4.06 -5.79 16.39
N ASP A 42 -4.42 -7.02 16.06
CA ASP A 42 -3.58 -8.20 16.03
C ASP A 42 -2.44 -7.92 15.04
N THR A 43 -1.40 -7.23 15.54
CA THR A 43 -0.32 -6.71 14.73
C THR A 43 0.67 -7.84 14.57
N ARG A 44 0.89 -8.29 13.33
CA ARG A 44 1.90 -9.30 13.01
C ARG A 44 3.29 -8.68 13.07
N GLN A 45 4.07 -9.02 14.10
CA GLN A 45 5.48 -8.67 14.20
C GLN A 45 6.35 -9.71 13.48
N PRO A 46 7.21 -9.32 12.52
CA PRO A 46 8.09 -10.29 11.88
C PRO A 46 9.29 -10.62 12.76
N TYR A 47 9.70 -11.88 12.74
CA TYR A 47 10.88 -12.40 13.40
C TYR A 47 11.77 -13.13 12.40
N HIS A 48 13.06 -12.80 12.39
CA HIS A 48 14.08 -13.46 11.58
C HIS A 48 14.90 -14.39 12.46
N CYS A 49 15.01 -15.66 12.07
CA CYS A 49 15.70 -16.68 12.84
C CYS A 49 17.11 -16.97 12.32
N ASP A 50 17.99 -17.45 13.20
CA ASP A 50 19.38 -17.84 12.95
C ASP A 50 19.58 -18.81 11.77
N ASN A 51 18.62 -19.70 11.53
CA ASN A 51 18.64 -20.64 10.41
C ASN A 51 18.13 -20.06 9.07
N GLY A 52 17.92 -18.74 8.99
CA GLY A 52 17.44 -18.04 7.81
C GLY A 52 15.92 -18.08 7.60
N SER A 53 15.17 -18.80 8.44
CA SER A 53 13.71 -18.80 8.38
C SER A 53 13.08 -17.53 8.94
N ARG A 54 11.83 -17.25 8.55
CA ARG A 54 11.04 -16.12 9.04
C ARG A 54 9.72 -16.62 9.63
N ILE A 55 9.29 -16.00 10.73
CA ILE A 55 8.02 -16.27 11.40
C ILE A 55 7.38 -14.91 11.69
N ASP A 56 6.12 -14.72 11.37
CA ASP A 56 5.39 -13.54 11.85
C ASP A 56 4.59 -13.94 13.10
N ILE A 57 4.69 -13.16 14.17
CA ILE A 57 4.07 -13.45 15.46
C ILE A 57 3.06 -12.35 15.78
N SER A 58 1.85 -12.73 16.17
CA SER A 58 0.86 -11.82 16.73
C SER A 58 0.63 -12.13 18.19
N PHE A 59 0.63 -11.12 19.05
CA PHE A 59 0.30 -11.26 20.47
C PHE A 59 -1.09 -10.69 20.75
N GLY A 60 -1.87 -11.42 21.52
CA GLY A 60 -3.22 -11.01 21.90
C GLY A 60 -3.71 -11.74 23.15
N GLN A 61 -5.01 -11.62 23.42
CA GLN A 61 -5.67 -12.32 24.51
C GLN A 61 -6.84 -13.14 23.96
N ASP A 62 -7.15 -14.28 24.59
CA ASP A 62 -8.36 -15.05 24.30
C ASP A 62 -9.63 -14.40 24.88
N ALA A 63 -10.78 -15.04 24.70
CA ALA A 63 -12.07 -14.53 25.19
C ALA A 63 -12.12 -14.41 26.72
N ASP A 64 -11.29 -15.19 27.42
CA ASP A 64 -11.15 -15.17 28.88
C ASP A 64 -10.06 -14.19 29.34
N GLY A 65 -9.47 -13.42 28.41
CA GLY A 65 -8.42 -12.44 28.68
C GLY A 65 -7.04 -13.06 28.90
N ARG A 66 -6.84 -14.35 28.62
CA ARG A 66 -5.52 -14.99 28.82
C ARG A 66 -4.61 -14.66 27.65
N PRO A 67 -3.32 -14.36 27.90
CA PRO A 67 -2.38 -14.05 26.84
C PRO A 67 -2.20 -15.24 25.90
N ARG A 68 -2.08 -14.95 24.60
CA ARG A 68 -1.78 -15.93 23.54
C ARG A 68 -0.86 -15.31 22.50
N ALA A 69 -0.06 -16.15 21.86
CA ALA A 69 0.72 -15.83 20.69
C ALA A 69 0.24 -16.65 19.50
N THR A 70 0.03 -16.03 18.35
CA THR A 70 -0.26 -16.71 17.09
C THR A 70 0.98 -16.66 16.21
N LEU A 71 1.56 -17.81 15.93
CA LEU A 71 2.68 -17.96 15.01
C LEU A 71 2.14 -18.18 13.60
N HIS A 72 2.47 -17.27 12.70
CA HIS A 72 2.12 -17.33 11.28
C HIS A 72 3.33 -17.81 10.47
N PHE A 73 3.23 -19.02 9.93
CA PHE A 73 4.16 -19.59 8.97
C PHE A 73 3.59 -19.47 7.55
N ALA A 74 4.39 -19.83 6.53
CA ALA A 74 3.98 -19.72 5.13
C ALA A 74 2.65 -20.44 4.81
N ASP A 75 2.45 -21.62 5.41
CA ASP A 75 1.34 -22.51 5.06
C ASP A 75 0.35 -22.77 6.22
N GLU A 76 0.66 -22.31 7.44
CA GLU A 76 -0.14 -22.60 8.64
C GLU A 76 -0.02 -21.49 9.71
N ALA A 77 -1.07 -21.30 10.51
CA ALA A 77 -1.04 -20.47 11.71
C ALA A 77 -1.27 -21.34 12.96
N MET A 78 -0.41 -21.20 13.96
CA MET A 78 -0.48 -21.94 15.21
C MET A 78 -0.69 -21.02 16.39
N VAL A 79 -1.66 -21.34 17.25
CA VAL A 79 -1.96 -20.57 18.46
C VAL A 79 -1.30 -21.24 19.66
N LEU A 80 -0.51 -20.46 20.39
CA LEU A 80 0.19 -20.84 21.61
C LEU A 80 -0.39 -20.06 22.81
N PRO A 81 -1.05 -20.75 23.76
CA PRO A 81 -1.44 -20.14 25.03
C PRO A 81 -0.22 -19.66 25.83
N GLY A 82 -0.35 -18.53 26.51
CA GLY A 82 0.64 -18.04 27.45
C GLY A 82 0.68 -18.89 28.72
N VAL A 83 1.88 -19.13 29.23
CA VAL A 83 2.13 -19.86 30.48
C VAL A 83 3.01 -19.03 31.41
N PRO A 84 2.91 -19.22 32.74
CA PRO A 84 3.78 -18.53 33.69
C PRO A 84 5.28 -18.82 33.43
N ALA A 85 6.09 -17.76 33.46
CA ALA A 85 7.54 -17.85 33.30
C ALA A 85 8.25 -16.95 34.32
N ALA A 86 9.47 -17.32 34.70
CA ALA A 86 10.28 -16.55 35.65
C ALA A 86 10.84 -15.25 35.04
N SER A 87 11.09 -15.24 33.73
CA SER A 87 11.61 -14.09 32.98
C SER A 87 11.03 -14.10 31.57
N GLY A 88 10.67 -12.93 31.04
CA GLY A 88 10.04 -12.83 29.72
C GLY A 88 8.62 -13.40 29.67
N ALA A 89 8.10 -13.62 28.47
CA ALA A 89 6.83 -14.29 28.25
C ALA A 89 7.07 -15.65 27.58
N LEU A 90 6.37 -16.68 28.07
CA LEU A 90 6.45 -18.03 27.52
C LEU A 90 5.07 -18.41 26.99
N TYR A 91 5.05 -18.96 25.78
CA TYR A 91 3.87 -19.50 25.14
C TYR A 91 4.15 -20.96 24.75
N ARG A 92 3.19 -21.85 25.00
CA ARG A 92 3.40 -23.29 24.80
C ARG A 92 2.13 -24.01 24.39
N SER A 93 2.26 -24.91 23.41
CA SER A 93 1.24 -25.89 23.05
C SER A 93 1.92 -27.23 22.74
N GLY A 94 1.63 -28.27 23.53
CA GLY A 94 2.35 -29.55 23.46
C GLY A 94 3.85 -29.38 23.66
N ASP A 95 4.65 -29.80 22.67
CA ASP A 95 6.11 -29.72 22.65
C ASP A 95 6.64 -28.43 22.00
N ILE A 96 5.76 -27.60 21.43
CA ILE A 96 6.13 -26.35 20.79
C ILE A 96 6.19 -25.24 21.82
N ARG A 97 7.27 -24.48 21.83
CA ARG A 97 7.53 -23.42 22.81
C ARG A 97 8.02 -22.15 22.13
N LEU A 98 7.53 -21.02 22.60
CA LEU A 98 7.99 -19.68 22.22
C LEU A 98 8.31 -18.91 23.50
N HIS A 99 9.58 -18.57 23.70
CA HIS A 99 10.02 -17.73 24.82
C HIS A 99 10.47 -16.37 24.29
N THR A 100 9.80 -15.28 24.67
CA THR A 100 10.08 -13.92 24.20
C THR A 100 10.64 -13.07 25.32
N GLN A 101 11.71 -12.33 25.04
CA GLN A 101 12.34 -11.38 25.94
C GLN A 101 12.72 -10.11 25.17
N GLY A 102 11.95 -9.04 25.34
CA GLY A 102 12.10 -7.83 24.53
C GLY A 102 11.89 -8.14 23.05
N ASP A 103 12.86 -7.80 22.22
CA ASP A 103 12.86 -8.04 20.77
C ASP A 103 13.45 -9.41 20.38
N GLU A 104 13.83 -10.26 21.35
CA GLU A 104 14.37 -11.61 21.09
C GLU A 104 13.32 -12.69 21.41
N ALA A 105 13.30 -13.74 20.60
CA ALA A 105 12.43 -14.89 20.75
C ALA A 105 13.19 -16.19 20.51
N ILE A 106 13.00 -17.18 21.37
CA ILE A 106 13.49 -18.54 21.17
C ILE A 106 12.29 -19.40 20.80
N PHE A 107 12.32 -20.00 19.61
CA PHE A 107 11.27 -20.90 19.13
C PHE A 107 11.77 -22.34 19.09
N GLU A 108 11.04 -23.24 19.75
CA GLU A 108 11.24 -24.68 19.73
C GLU A 108 10.10 -25.36 18.97
N ASP A 109 10.43 -26.19 17.97
CA ASP A 109 9.45 -26.77 17.04
C ASP A 109 8.86 -28.12 17.48
N GLY A 110 9.15 -28.56 18.70
CA GLY A 110 8.73 -29.87 19.23
C GLY A 110 9.45 -31.08 18.62
N ARG A 111 10.32 -30.88 17.62
CA ARG A 111 11.14 -31.94 16.99
C ARG A 111 12.61 -31.89 17.43
N GLY A 112 12.89 -31.16 18.51
CA GLY A 112 14.24 -30.94 19.03
C GLY A 112 15.00 -29.79 18.35
N ASN A 113 14.38 -29.05 17.41
CA ASN A 113 15.01 -27.89 16.82
C ASN A 113 14.65 -26.62 17.61
N SER A 114 15.68 -25.88 18.01
CA SER A 114 15.53 -24.55 18.62
C SER A 114 16.15 -23.50 17.71
N ARG A 115 15.48 -22.34 17.59
CA ARG A 115 15.88 -21.22 16.75
C ARG A 115 15.86 -19.94 17.55
N HIS A 116 16.95 -19.17 17.48
CA HIS A 116 16.99 -17.81 18.00
C HIS A 116 16.47 -16.88 16.93
N CYS A 117 15.36 -16.21 17.22
CA CYS A 117 14.72 -15.28 16.34
C CYS A 117 14.76 -13.89 16.95
N ARG A 118 15.07 -12.88 16.14
CA ARG A 118 15.01 -11.48 16.54
C ARG A 118 13.85 -10.82 15.81
N GLN A 119 13.09 -10.01 16.52
CA GLN A 119 12.06 -9.16 15.95
C GLN A 119 12.74 -8.29 14.89
N GLY A 120 12.42 -8.56 13.63
CA GLY A 120 12.61 -7.56 12.60
C GLY A 120 11.65 -6.44 12.96
N SER A 121 12.08 -5.19 12.88
CA SER A 121 11.10 -4.15 12.68
C SER A 121 10.22 -4.64 11.54
N ALA A 122 8.90 -4.76 11.76
CA ALA A 122 7.95 -4.74 10.64
C ALA A 122 8.48 -3.70 9.65
N PRO A 123 8.47 -3.89 8.33
CA PRO A 123 8.95 -2.87 7.43
C PRO A 123 8.05 -1.64 7.55
N SER A 124 8.25 -0.85 8.61
CA SER A 124 8.26 0.59 8.57
C SER A 124 9.16 0.88 7.41
N ARG A 125 8.56 1.42 6.36
CA ARG A 125 9.28 2.10 5.29
C ARG A 125 10.07 3.24 5.93
N THR A 126 11.19 2.94 6.58
CA THR A 126 12.28 3.83 7.02
C THR A 126 13.39 2.94 7.57
N GLU A 127 14.38 2.70 6.70
CA GLU A 127 15.82 2.61 6.98
C GLU A 127 16.47 1.34 7.58
N ALA A 128 17.02 0.52 6.68
CA ALA A 128 18.42 0.08 6.73
C ALA A 128 18.95 0.09 5.29
N PRO A 129 20.22 0.49 5.03
CA PRO A 129 20.74 0.54 3.67
C PRO A 129 21.04 -0.89 3.22
N ALA A 130 20.05 -1.54 2.62
CA ALA A 130 20.35 -2.32 1.44
C ALA A 130 21.14 -1.37 0.53
N ALA A 131 22.21 -1.84 -0.12
CA ALA A 131 22.78 -1.10 -1.23
C ALA A 131 21.62 -0.82 -2.20
N ALA A 132 21.10 0.41 -2.11
CA ALA A 132 19.83 0.75 -2.68
C ALA A 132 20.12 0.97 -4.15
N SER A 133 20.00 -0.10 -4.94
CA SER A 133 19.49 0.04 -6.30
C SER A 133 18.13 0.70 -6.14
N SER A 134 18.15 2.04 -6.12
CA SER A 134 16.99 2.83 -5.78
C SER A 134 16.18 2.89 -7.06
N PHE A 135 15.25 1.96 -7.22
CA PHE A 135 14.40 1.90 -8.40
C PHE A 135 13.32 2.99 -8.33
N ILE A 136 12.94 3.53 -9.48
CA ILE A 136 11.80 4.44 -9.65
C ILE A 136 10.86 3.89 -10.72
N ASP A 137 9.56 4.03 -10.48
CA ASP A 137 8.56 3.66 -11.47
C ASP A 137 8.12 4.90 -12.26
N ILE A 138 8.22 4.79 -13.58
CA ILE A 138 7.69 5.76 -14.52
C ILE A 138 6.43 5.17 -15.13
N THR A 139 5.32 5.85 -14.93
CA THR A 139 4.00 5.43 -15.39
C THR A 139 3.44 6.42 -16.40
N GLY A 140 2.61 5.91 -17.30
CA GLY A 140 2.05 6.74 -18.35
C GLY A 140 1.07 6.00 -19.24
N GLN A 141 0.66 6.70 -20.28
CA GLN A 141 -0.29 6.23 -21.26
C GLN A 141 0.23 6.50 -22.67
N VAL A 142 -0.10 5.61 -23.59
CA VAL A 142 0.21 5.76 -25.02
C VAL A 142 -1.08 5.83 -25.81
N SER A 143 -1.24 6.89 -26.60
CA SER A 143 -2.39 7.14 -27.46
C SER A 143 -1.95 7.45 -28.89
N TYR A 144 -2.85 7.30 -29.88
CA TYR A 144 -2.63 7.76 -31.25
C TYR A 144 -3.94 8.27 -31.85
N LEU A 145 -3.87 9.28 -32.72
CA LEU A 145 -5.05 9.98 -33.23
C LEU A 145 -5.61 9.39 -34.54
N ALA A 146 -4.87 8.49 -35.19
CA ALA A 146 -5.29 7.89 -36.45
C ALA A 146 -6.45 6.90 -36.25
N ARG A 147 -7.50 6.97 -37.07
CA ARG A 147 -8.62 6.02 -37.05
C ARG A 147 -8.30 4.75 -37.83
N ILE A 148 -7.22 4.08 -37.46
CA ILE A 148 -6.82 2.82 -38.09
C ILE A 148 -6.73 1.71 -37.04
N ALA A 149 -7.16 0.51 -37.42
CA ALA A 149 -7.02 -0.68 -36.59
C ALA A 149 -5.54 -1.09 -36.55
N LEU A 150 -5.03 -1.32 -35.35
CA LEU A 150 -3.72 -1.93 -35.18
C LEU A 150 -3.79 -3.42 -35.53
N PRO A 151 -2.77 -3.96 -36.23
CA PRO A 151 -2.62 -5.40 -36.36
C PRO A 151 -2.57 -6.07 -34.98
N PRO A 152 -3.11 -7.28 -34.82
CA PRO A 152 -3.06 -8.00 -33.54
C PRO A 152 -1.62 -8.36 -33.14
N ASP A 153 -0.72 -8.53 -34.10
CA ASP A 153 0.72 -8.79 -33.92
C ASP A 153 1.58 -7.51 -33.87
N ALA A 154 0.96 -6.35 -33.62
CA ALA A 154 1.69 -5.11 -33.36
C ALA A 154 2.29 -5.10 -31.94
N VAL A 155 3.53 -4.62 -31.83
CA VAL A 155 4.25 -4.49 -30.57
C VAL A 155 4.53 -3.02 -30.30
N LEU A 156 4.04 -2.53 -29.16
CA LEU A 156 4.41 -1.23 -28.62
C LEU A 156 5.72 -1.39 -27.84
N THR A 157 6.71 -0.57 -28.18
CA THR A 157 7.97 -0.46 -27.43
C THR A 157 8.05 0.93 -26.83
N VAL A 158 8.02 1.01 -25.50
CA VAL A 158 8.24 2.23 -24.72
C VAL A 158 9.68 2.21 -24.22
N ARG A 159 10.38 3.34 -24.37
CA ARG A 159 11.76 3.50 -23.93
C ARG A 159 11.89 4.71 -23.04
N ILE A 160 12.48 4.51 -21.86
CA ILE A 160 12.97 5.59 -21.02
C ILE A 160 14.45 5.79 -21.31
N GLN A 161 14.84 7.02 -21.59
CA GLN A 161 16.19 7.33 -22.05
C GLN A 161 16.73 8.60 -21.39
N ASP A 162 18.05 8.62 -21.19
CA ASP A 162 18.79 9.82 -20.84
C ASP A 162 19.27 10.54 -22.12
N THR A 163 18.75 11.76 -22.31
CA THR A 163 19.03 12.65 -23.44
C THR A 163 19.85 13.88 -23.03
N ALA A 164 20.49 13.88 -21.86
CA ALA A 164 21.28 15.03 -21.39
C ALA A 164 22.45 15.38 -22.32
N ARG A 165 23.00 14.40 -23.02
CA ARG A 165 24.13 14.58 -23.94
C ARG A 165 23.62 15.00 -25.32
N ALA A 166 23.66 16.30 -25.58
CA ALA A 166 23.37 16.85 -26.90
C ALA A 166 24.30 16.25 -27.97
N GLY A 167 23.75 15.84 -29.12
CA GLY A 167 24.51 15.29 -30.24
C GLY A 167 25.01 13.84 -30.07
N ALA A 168 24.74 13.19 -28.94
CA ALA A 168 25.07 11.78 -28.70
C ALA A 168 23.81 10.90 -28.77
N LYS A 169 24.01 9.59 -28.99
CA LYS A 169 22.91 8.61 -28.91
C LYS A 169 22.34 8.61 -27.49
N ALA A 170 21.02 8.70 -27.38
CA ALA A 170 20.32 8.63 -26.11
C ALA A 170 20.59 7.28 -25.42
N ARG A 171 20.98 7.31 -24.14
CA ARG A 171 21.22 6.09 -23.36
C ARG A 171 19.87 5.53 -22.93
N VAL A 172 19.56 4.30 -23.31
CA VAL A 172 18.35 3.61 -22.82
C VAL A 172 18.57 3.24 -21.36
N LEU A 173 17.67 3.72 -20.50
CA LEU A 173 17.65 3.42 -19.07
C LEU A 173 16.72 2.25 -18.77
N ALA A 174 15.60 2.17 -19.49
CA ALA A 174 14.68 1.05 -19.44
C ALA A 174 13.89 0.94 -20.76
N GLU A 175 13.45 -0.27 -21.08
CA GLU A 175 12.61 -0.57 -22.24
C GLU A 175 11.50 -1.53 -21.82
N GLN A 176 10.27 -1.22 -22.24
CA GLN A 176 9.12 -2.08 -22.06
C GLN A 176 8.51 -2.39 -23.41
N ARG A 177 8.29 -3.68 -23.66
CA ARG A 177 7.65 -4.20 -24.87
C ARG A 177 6.29 -4.75 -24.49
N ILE A 178 5.24 -4.30 -25.19
CA ILE A 178 3.85 -4.64 -24.94
C ILE A 178 3.27 -5.17 -26.25
N GLU A 179 2.85 -6.43 -26.24
CA GLU A 179 2.10 -7.01 -27.36
C GLU A 179 0.69 -6.43 -27.34
N LEU A 180 0.32 -5.74 -28.41
CA LEU A 180 -0.94 -5.00 -28.42
C LEU A 180 -2.13 -5.93 -28.57
N ALA A 181 -2.03 -7.06 -29.28
CA ALA A 181 -3.09 -8.08 -29.36
C ALA A 181 -4.50 -7.52 -29.66
N GLY A 182 -4.58 -6.39 -30.37
CA GLY A 182 -5.84 -5.68 -30.65
C GLY A 182 -6.37 -4.77 -29.54
N GLN A 183 -5.60 -4.52 -28.47
CA GLN A 183 -5.90 -3.53 -27.43
C GLN A 183 -6.17 -2.15 -28.05
N GLN A 184 -7.18 -1.48 -27.52
CA GLN A 184 -7.54 -0.12 -27.93
C GLN A 184 -6.80 0.91 -27.06
N VAL A 185 -6.43 2.02 -27.68
CA VAL A 185 -5.87 3.17 -26.98
C VAL A 185 -6.90 3.86 -26.09
N PRO A 186 -6.48 4.50 -24.98
CA PRO A 186 -5.09 4.64 -24.50
C PRO A 186 -4.54 3.36 -23.83
N ILE A 187 -3.27 3.04 -24.09
CA ILE A 187 -2.59 1.86 -23.57
C ILE A 187 -1.70 2.26 -22.39
N PRO A 188 -1.94 1.76 -21.17
CA PRO A 188 -1.11 2.06 -20.01
C PRO A 188 0.23 1.35 -20.08
N PHE A 189 1.25 2.01 -19.54
CA PHE A 189 2.56 1.43 -19.34
C PHE A 189 3.12 1.81 -17.97
N ALA A 190 3.97 0.94 -17.44
CA ALA A 190 4.68 1.13 -16.18
C ALA A 190 6.06 0.50 -16.33
N THR A 191 7.10 1.32 -16.23
CA THR A 191 8.49 0.93 -16.43
C THR A 191 9.32 1.33 -15.21
N THR A 192 10.01 0.36 -14.65
CA THR A 192 10.95 0.57 -13.54
C THR A 192 12.33 0.93 -14.07
N VAL A 193 12.93 1.98 -13.51
CA VAL A 193 14.27 2.48 -13.85
C VAL A 193 15.14 2.46 -12.62
N ASP A 194 16.38 2.00 -12.76
CA ASP A 194 17.39 2.10 -11.71
C ASP A 194 17.95 3.53 -11.62
N ARG A 195 17.81 4.20 -10.47
CA ARG A 195 18.34 5.55 -10.26
C ARG A 195 19.86 5.60 -10.33
N ASP A 196 20.57 4.50 -10.09
CA ASP A 196 22.03 4.48 -10.21
C ASP A 196 22.48 4.65 -11.68
N LEU A 197 21.59 4.33 -12.64
CA LEU A 197 21.81 4.59 -14.06
C LEU A 197 21.53 6.06 -14.44
N ILE A 198 20.81 6.80 -13.59
CA ILE A 198 20.43 8.20 -13.80
C ILE A 198 21.53 9.10 -13.26
N GLY A 199 22.30 9.71 -14.16
CA GLY A 199 23.34 10.65 -13.76
C GLY A 199 22.78 11.92 -13.09
N LYS A 200 23.59 12.59 -12.27
CA LYS A 200 23.25 13.85 -11.57
C LYS A 200 22.73 14.99 -12.47
N ARG A 201 22.98 14.91 -13.78
CA ARG A 201 22.55 15.88 -14.80
C ARG A 201 21.76 15.21 -15.94
N ALA A 202 21.22 14.02 -15.70
CA ALA A 202 20.46 13.28 -16.69
C ALA A 202 19.18 14.03 -17.08
N ARG A 203 18.77 13.90 -18.35
CA ARG A 203 17.48 14.36 -18.84
C ARG A 203 16.68 13.14 -19.20
N VAL A 204 15.84 12.70 -18.27
CA VAL A 204 15.05 11.48 -18.43
C VAL A 204 13.83 11.78 -19.28
N THR A 205 13.73 11.09 -20.41
CA THR A 205 12.70 11.31 -21.42
C THR A 205 12.10 9.99 -21.85
N ALA A 206 10.82 10.00 -22.21
CA ALA A 206 10.10 8.85 -22.71
C ALA A 206 9.88 8.95 -24.23
N THR A 207 10.03 7.81 -24.91
CA THR A 207 9.67 7.65 -26.32
C THR A 207 8.88 6.35 -26.49
N ALA A 208 8.04 6.31 -27.51
CA ALA A 208 7.25 5.13 -27.83
C ALA A 208 7.13 4.96 -29.33
N ARG A 209 7.15 3.70 -29.75
CA ARG A 209 6.93 3.30 -31.14
C ARG A 209 6.14 2.02 -31.21
N ILE A 210 5.39 1.88 -32.29
CA ILE A 210 4.65 0.65 -32.59
C ILE A 210 5.25 0.05 -33.86
N GLU A 211 5.66 -1.20 -33.75
CA GLU A 211 6.25 -1.98 -34.82
C GLU A 211 5.38 -3.19 -35.11
N HIS A 212 5.32 -3.60 -36.38
CA HIS A 212 4.64 -4.81 -36.81
C HIS A 212 5.58 -5.58 -37.74
N ARG A 213 5.98 -6.79 -37.34
CA ARG A 213 6.95 -7.63 -38.06
C ARG A 213 8.23 -6.88 -38.45
N GLY A 214 8.77 -6.10 -37.51
CA GLY A 214 9.98 -5.29 -37.72
C GLY A 214 9.78 -4.00 -38.53
N ARG A 215 8.56 -3.72 -39.02
CA ARG A 215 8.23 -2.47 -39.71
C ARG A 215 7.63 -1.46 -38.75
N LEU A 216 8.25 -0.28 -38.66
CA LEU A 216 7.74 0.84 -37.89
C LEU A 216 6.42 1.35 -38.47
N LEU A 217 5.37 1.38 -37.65
CA LEU A 217 4.04 1.87 -38.02
C LEU A 217 3.76 3.25 -37.42
N PHE A 218 4.11 3.42 -36.14
CA PHE A 218 3.88 4.66 -35.41
C PHE A 218 5.08 5.02 -34.54
N ILE A 219 5.28 6.32 -34.33
CA ILE A 219 6.34 6.86 -33.47
C ILE A 219 5.88 8.19 -32.84
N ASN A 220 6.35 8.49 -31.63
CA ASN A 220 6.19 9.83 -31.07
C ASN A 220 7.19 10.80 -31.72
N ASP A 221 6.74 12.00 -32.08
CA ASP A 221 7.57 13.04 -32.72
C ASP A 221 8.08 14.09 -31.73
N ARG A 222 7.67 14.01 -30.47
CA ARG A 222 8.05 14.95 -29.41
C ARG A 222 8.81 14.26 -28.31
N VAL A 223 9.81 14.94 -27.77
CA VAL A 223 10.51 14.52 -26.55
C VAL A 223 9.61 14.82 -25.36
N ILE A 224 9.19 13.78 -24.64
CA ILE A 224 8.34 13.92 -23.45
C ILE A 224 9.20 13.71 -22.20
N PRO A 225 9.33 14.71 -21.31
CA PRO A 225 10.01 14.54 -20.02
C PRO A 225 9.28 13.50 -19.17
N ALA A 226 10.04 12.57 -18.61
CA ALA A 226 9.50 11.54 -17.69
C ALA A 226 9.89 11.80 -16.23
N MET A 227 10.71 12.82 -15.98
CA MET A 227 11.18 13.22 -14.67
C MET A 227 11.25 14.74 -14.56
N GLY A 228 10.89 15.27 -13.39
CA GLY A 228 10.96 16.68 -13.04
C GLY A 228 12.40 17.13 -12.74
N ALA A 229 12.58 18.45 -12.65
CA ALA A 229 13.89 19.02 -12.29
C ALA A 229 14.32 18.70 -10.85
N ASP A 230 13.35 18.37 -9.99
CA ASP A 230 13.51 17.87 -8.62
C ASP A 230 13.88 16.38 -8.56
N GLY A 231 13.94 15.69 -9.70
CA GLY A 231 14.25 14.27 -9.79
C GLY A 231 13.06 13.35 -9.50
N GLN A 232 11.83 13.88 -9.43
CA GLN A 232 10.62 13.08 -9.22
C GLN A 232 10.03 12.57 -10.54
N PRO A 233 9.48 11.34 -10.59
CA PRO A 233 8.78 10.83 -11.77
C PRO A 233 7.59 11.72 -12.14
N LEU A 234 7.43 11.99 -13.43
CA LEU A 234 6.26 12.71 -13.95
C LEU A 234 5.32 11.72 -14.66
N PRO A 235 4.00 11.94 -14.61
CA PRO A 235 3.08 11.18 -15.44
C PRO A 235 3.36 11.47 -16.92
N VAL A 236 3.54 10.41 -17.71
CA VAL A 236 3.91 10.50 -19.12
C VAL A 236 2.69 10.25 -20.01
N GLU A 237 2.38 11.20 -20.89
CA GLU A 237 1.41 11.01 -21.98
C GLU A 237 2.14 11.03 -23.32
N LEU A 238 2.03 9.94 -24.08
CA LEU A 238 2.69 9.78 -25.38
C LEU A 238 1.66 9.71 -26.49
N ILE A 239 1.63 10.72 -27.36
CA ILE A 239 0.79 10.73 -28.56
C ILE A 239 1.63 10.33 -29.77
N LEU A 240 1.28 9.21 -30.39
CA LEU A 240 1.98 8.63 -31.53
C LEU A 240 1.38 9.09 -32.86
N LYS A 241 2.25 9.23 -33.85
CA LYS A 241 1.89 9.56 -35.23
C LYS A 241 2.27 8.44 -36.18
N PRO A 242 1.47 8.19 -37.23
CA PRO A 242 1.79 7.19 -38.24
C PRO A 242 3.04 7.61 -39.03
N VAL A 243 3.91 6.65 -39.32
CA VAL A 243 5.07 6.87 -40.18
C VAL A 243 4.63 6.76 -41.64
N PRO A 244 4.94 7.75 -42.50
CA PRO A 244 4.68 7.66 -43.93
C PRO A 244 5.38 6.42 -44.50
N ARG A 245 4.64 5.55 -45.19
CA ARG A 245 5.25 4.44 -45.92
C ARG A 245 6.01 5.04 -47.11
N GLY A 246 7.34 4.90 -47.11
CA GLY A 246 8.18 5.27 -48.24
C GLY A 246 7.68 4.59 -49.51
N ARG A 247 7.57 5.37 -50.58
CA ARG A 247 7.13 4.95 -51.91
C ARG A 247 8.26 4.25 -52.64
#